data_AF-A0A1B8YAE3-F1
#
_entry.id   AF-A0A1B8YAE3-F1
#
_cell.length_a   1.000
_cell.length_b   1.000
_cell.length_c   1.000
_cell.angle_alpha   90.00
_cell.angle_beta   90.00
_cell.angle_gamma   90.00
#
_symmetry.space_group_name_H-M   'P 1'
#
loop_
_entity.id
_entity.type
_entity.pdbx_description
1 polymer ?
#
loop_
_entity_poly.entity_id
_entity_poly.type
_entity_poly.pdbx_seq_one_letter_code
_entity_poly.pdbx_strand_id
1 'polypeptide(L)'
;MFSNEAGSESFQKMLNLLGDTITLKSWVGYRGGLDTKNDTTGIHSVYTVYQGHEIMFHVSTMLPYSKENKQQVERKRHIGNDIVTIVFQEGDEASSAFKPSMIRSHFTRILFNQECLANLGGGSNPANAIGPNVTVTSSLMPTADIFALVRYNKQNDSYRLKIFSEESVPLFGPPLPSPPVFTDHQEFRDFLLVK
;
A
#
# COMPACT_ATOMS: atom_id res chain seq x y z
N MET A 1 -1.82 -6.08 10.85
CA MET A 1 -1.73 -5.63 9.44
C MET A 1 -2.79 -6.30 8.57
N PHE A 2 -2.80 -7.64 8.42
CA PHE A 2 -3.78 -8.33 7.54
C PHE A 2 -5.12 -8.70 8.21
N SER A 3 -5.33 -8.25 9.44
CA SER A 3 -6.50 -8.56 10.27
C SER A 3 -7.63 -7.53 10.15
N ASN A 4 -7.47 -6.50 9.30
CA ASN A 4 -8.49 -5.47 9.15
C ASN A 4 -9.65 -6.03 8.30
N GLU A 5 -10.87 -5.96 8.83
CA GLU A 5 -12.10 -6.41 8.15
C GLU A 5 -12.76 -5.25 7.37
N ALA A 6 -12.44 -3.99 7.70
CA ALA A 6 -12.91 -2.78 7.01
C ALA A 6 -11.80 -1.71 6.96
N GLY A 7 -11.95 -0.71 6.07
CA GLY A 7 -11.12 0.48 6.01
C GLY A 7 -11.88 1.74 6.43
N SER A 8 -11.17 2.87 6.62
CA SER A 8 -11.81 4.16 6.92
C SER A 8 -12.38 4.85 5.67
N GLU A 9 -13.14 5.92 5.89
CA GLU A 9 -13.58 6.83 4.82
C GLU A 9 -12.40 7.41 4.00
N SER A 10 -11.27 7.70 4.64
CA SER A 10 -10.08 8.24 3.97
C SER A 10 -9.35 7.18 3.15
N PHE A 11 -9.33 5.94 3.64
CA PHE A 11 -8.87 4.80 2.86
C PHE A 11 -9.76 4.57 1.64
N GLN A 12 -11.09 4.64 1.80
CA GLN A 12 -12.02 4.51 0.69
C GLN A 12 -11.92 5.67 -0.32
N LYS A 13 -11.70 6.91 0.14
CA LYS A 13 -11.41 8.07 -0.73
C LYS A 13 -10.17 7.81 -1.59
N MET A 14 -9.11 7.21 -1.02
CA MET A 14 -7.92 6.84 -1.78
C MET A 14 -8.19 5.66 -2.75
N LEU A 15 -8.94 4.63 -2.35
CA LEU A 15 -9.28 3.52 -3.25
C LEU A 15 -10.06 4.01 -4.48
N ASN A 16 -11.08 4.84 -4.27
CA ASN A 16 -11.88 5.44 -5.34
C ASN A 16 -11.08 6.38 -6.25
N LEU A 17 -9.95 6.92 -5.75
CA LEU A 17 -9.03 7.74 -6.54
C LEU A 17 -8.12 6.86 -7.41
N LEU A 18 -7.65 5.72 -6.89
CA LEU A 18 -6.79 4.79 -7.65
C LEU A 18 -7.54 4.13 -8.82
N GLY A 19 -8.80 3.72 -8.60
CA GLY A 19 -9.61 3.09 -9.65
C GLY A 19 -11.05 2.79 -9.25
N ASP A 20 -11.75 2.12 -10.15
CA ASP A 20 -13.14 1.72 -9.99
C ASP A 20 -13.25 0.43 -9.18
N THR A 21 -14.27 0.35 -8.31
CA THR A 21 -14.59 -0.92 -7.64
C THR A 21 -15.38 -1.81 -8.60
N ILE A 22 -14.81 -2.97 -8.96
CA ILE A 22 -15.41 -3.95 -9.87
C ILE A 22 -15.92 -5.18 -9.12
N THR A 23 -16.85 -5.92 -9.73
CA THR A 23 -17.27 -7.25 -9.25
C THR A 23 -16.40 -8.31 -9.93
N LEU A 24 -15.77 -9.18 -9.15
CA LEU A 24 -14.87 -10.22 -9.66
C LEU A 24 -15.62 -11.34 -10.39
N LYS A 25 -16.82 -11.68 -9.92
CA LYS A 25 -17.66 -12.70 -10.53
C LYS A 25 -18.01 -12.33 -11.97
N SER A 26 -17.66 -13.21 -12.91
CA SER A 26 -17.80 -12.99 -14.35
C SER A 26 -16.97 -11.82 -14.92
N TRP A 27 -15.95 -11.32 -14.20
CA TRP A 27 -15.02 -10.34 -14.74
C TRP A 27 -14.24 -10.89 -15.94
N VAL A 28 -14.15 -10.09 -17.01
CA VAL A 28 -13.57 -10.48 -18.31
C VAL A 28 -12.24 -9.81 -18.64
N GLY A 29 -11.86 -8.75 -17.93
CA GLY A 29 -10.58 -8.05 -18.12
C GLY A 29 -9.42 -8.71 -17.37
N TYR A 30 -8.27 -8.04 -17.32
CA TYR A 30 -7.16 -8.48 -16.48
C TYR A 30 -7.59 -8.63 -15.02
N ARG A 31 -7.11 -9.70 -14.36
CA ARG A 31 -7.61 -10.13 -13.05
C ARG A 31 -6.55 -10.36 -11.97
N GLY A 32 -5.27 -10.09 -12.24
CA GLY A 32 -4.19 -10.20 -11.23
C GLY A 32 -3.97 -11.58 -10.58
N GLY A 33 -4.66 -12.63 -11.03
CA GLY A 33 -4.69 -13.94 -10.35
C GLY A 33 -5.82 -14.09 -9.31
N LEU A 34 -6.73 -13.12 -9.20
CA LEU A 34 -7.99 -13.26 -8.46
C LEU A 34 -8.94 -14.27 -9.14
N ASP A 35 -9.76 -14.92 -8.32
CA ASP A 35 -10.84 -15.79 -8.79
C ASP A 35 -12.02 -14.95 -9.30
N THR A 36 -12.56 -15.35 -10.44
CA THR A 36 -13.68 -14.70 -11.12
C THR A 36 -14.90 -15.62 -11.26
N LYS A 37 -14.88 -16.80 -10.60
CA LYS A 37 -15.90 -17.86 -10.75
C LYS A 37 -16.59 -18.24 -9.45
N ASN A 38 -15.83 -18.48 -8.38
CA ASN A 38 -16.31 -19.10 -7.14
C ASN A 38 -16.14 -18.19 -5.91
N ASP A 39 -15.84 -16.91 -6.13
CA ASP A 39 -15.70 -15.87 -5.11
C ASP A 39 -14.60 -16.18 -4.05
N THR A 40 -13.65 -17.10 -4.34
CA THR A 40 -12.64 -17.58 -3.37
C THR A 40 -11.56 -16.56 -3.02
N THR A 41 -11.48 -15.45 -3.77
CA THR A 41 -10.59 -14.32 -3.50
C THR A 41 -11.39 -13.04 -3.21
N GLY A 42 -12.63 -13.18 -2.73
CA GLY A 42 -13.53 -12.06 -2.48
C GLY A 42 -14.48 -11.81 -3.64
N ILE A 43 -15.38 -10.84 -3.45
CA ILE A 43 -16.46 -10.51 -4.40
C ILE A 43 -16.10 -9.27 -5.24
N HIS A 44 -15.30 -8.37 -4.66
CA HIS A 44 -14.95 -7.08 -5.25
C HIS A 44 -13.45 -6.84 -5.21
N SER A 45 -12.98 -5.95 -6.09
CA SER A 45 -11.61 -5.49 -6.18
C SER A 45 -11.59 -4.07 -6.75
N VAL A 46 -10.44 -3.39 -6.67
CA VAL A 46 -10.26 -2.09 -7.35
C VAL A 46 -9.46 -2.30 -8.64
N TYR A 47 -9.87 -1.64 -9.71
CA TYR A 47 -9.31 -1.82 -11.05
C TYR A 47 -9.22 -0.49 -11.79
N THR A 48 -8.18 -0.31 -12.62
CA THR A 48 -8.11 0.85 -13.52
C THR A 48 -7.35 0.50 -14.80
N VAL A 49 -7.55 1.30 -15.85
CA VAL A 49 -6.69 1.32 -17.03
C VAL A 49 -5.93 2.64 -17.03
N TYR A 50 -4.61 2.58 -17.07
CA TYR A 50 -3.76 3.77 -17.08
C TYR A 50 -2.75 3.69 -18.22
N GLN A 51 -2.74 4.72 -19.09
CA GLN A 51 -1.89 4.77 -20.30
C GLN A 51 -1.93 3.47 -21.13
N GLY A 52 -3.10 2.85 -21.26
CA GLY A 52 -3.30 1.59 -21.99
C GLY A 52 -2.93 0.31 -21.24
N HIS A 53 -2.45 0.39 -20.00
CA HIS A 53 -2.10 -0.74 -19.15
C HIS A 53 -3.23 -1.05 -18.16
N GLU A 54 -3.64 -2.32 -18.07
CA GLU A 54 -4.63 -2.78 -17.09
C GLU A 54 -3.96 -3.00 -15.72
N ILE A 55 -4.52 -2.39 -14.66
CA ILE A 55 -4.01 -2.50 -13.29
C ILE A 55 -5.12 -3.08 -12.40
N MET A 56 -4.88 -4.25 -11.85
CA MET A 56 -5.75 -4.89 -10.86
C MET A 56 -5.13 -4.73 -9.46
N PHE A 57 -5.79 -3.99 -8.59
CA PHE A 57 -5.38 -3.85 -7.20
C PHE A 57 -5.95 -4.99 -6.37
N HIS A 58 -5.10 -5.86 -5.85
CA HIS A 58 -5.47 -6.59 -4.64
C HIS A 58 -5.82 -5.55 -3.56
N VAL A 59 -6.80 -5.81 -2.69
CA VAL A 59 -7.14 -4.91 -1.58
C VAL A 59 -7.32 -5.75 -0.33
N SER A 60 -6.51 -5.48 0.70
CA SER A 60 -6.38 -6.37 1.88
C SER A 60 -7.70 -6.57 2.63
N THR A 61 -8.59 -5.57 2.62
CA THR A 61 -9.92 -5.62 3.23
C THR A 61 -10.98 -6.28 2.34
N MET A 62 -10.78 -6.34 1.01
CA MET A 62 -11.71 -6.98 0.06
C MET A 62 -11.41 -8.47 -0.15
N LEU A 63 -10.18 -8.93 0.14
CA LEU A 63 -9.84 -10.35 0.17
C LEU A 63 -10.51 -11.07 1.36
N PRO A 64 -10.81 -12.38 1.27
CA PRO A 64 -11.48 -13.12 2.32
C PRO A 64 -10.73 -13.11 3.65
N TYR A 65 -11.48 -13.15 4.75
CA TYR A 65 -10.97 -13.19 6.11
C TYR A 65 -11.48 -14.45 6.82
N SER A 66 -10.62 -15.13 7.56
CA SER A 66 -11.01 -16.26 8.43
C SER A 66 -10.50 -16.01 9.85
N LYS A 67 -11.38 -16.03 10.84
CA LYS A 67 -11.04 -15.80 12.26
C LYS A 67 -10.22 -16.97 12.84
N GLU A 68 -10.36 -18.13 12.23
CA GLU A 68 -9.70 -19.39 12.53
C GLU A 68 -8.25 -19.37 12.02
N ASN A 69 -8.03 -18.80 10.82
CA ASN A 69 -6.71 -18.64 10.23
C ASN A 69 -5.99 -17.39 10.75
N LYS A 70 -5.46 -17.44 11.98
CA LYS A 70 -4.67 -16.34 12.57
C LYS A 70 -3.52 -15.81 11.69
N GLN A 71 -3.01 -16.61 10.76
CA GLN A 71 -1.96 -16.21 9.82
C GLN A 71 -2.48 -15.50 8.56
N GLN A 72 -3.79 -15.57 8.26
CA GLN A 72 -4.43 -15.05 7.05
C GLN A 72 -3.72 -15.50 5.76
N VAL A 73 -3.43 -16.80 5.66
CA VAL A 73 -2.57 -17.37 4.60
C VAL A 73 -3.03 -17.00 3.19
N GLU A 74 -4.34 -16.96 2.89
CA GLU A 74 -4.80 -16.57 1.55
C GLU A 74 -4.60 -15.09 1.25
N ARG A 75 -4.88 -14.19 2.20
CA ARG A 75 -4.55 -12.75 2.07
C ARG A 75 -3.05 -12.52 1.90
N LYS A 76 -2.22 -13.38 2.49
CA LYS A 76 -0.78 -13.37 2.31
C LYS A 76 -0.36 -13.93 0.95
N ARG A 77 -0.96 -15.04 0.52
CA ARG A 77 -0.64 -15.75 -0.73
C ARG A 77 -0.87 -14.88 -1.96
N HIS A 78 -1.99 -14.18 -2.02
CA HIS A 78 -2.29 -13.36 -3.20
C HIS A 78 -1.34 -12.18 -3.37
N ILE A 79 -0.74 -11.73 -2.27
CA ILE A 79 -0.16 -10.40 -2.23
C ILE A 79 1.35 -10.40 -1.95
N GLY A 80 1.88 -11.41 -1.25
CA GLY A 80 3.33 -11.60 -1.11
C GLY A 80 4.07 -11.82 -2.43
N ASN A 81 3.35 -11.95 -3.54
CA ASN A 81 3.88 -12.03 -4.91
C ASN A 81 3.88 -10.68 -5.66
N ASP A 82 3.33 -9.61 -5.09
CA ASP A 82 3.29 -8.28 -5.72
C ASP A 82 4.64 -7.56 -5.54
N ILE A 83 5.20 -7.03 -6.65
CA ILE A 83 6.51 -6.35 -6.66
C ILE A 83 6.45 -4.99 -5.96
N VAL A 84 5.32 -4.29 -6.09
CA VAL A 84 5.05 -2.96 -5.53
C VAL A 84 3.87 -3.06 -4.55
N THR A 85 4.00 -2.45 -3.37
CA THR A 85 2.95 -2.45 -2.31
C THR A 85 2.64 -1.02 -1.85
N ILE A 86 1.35 -0.66 -1.74
CA ILE A 86 0.90 0.67 -1.28
C ILE A 86 0.47 0.61 0.20
N VAL A 87 1.22 1.22 1.10
CA VAL A 87 0.88 1.24 2.53
C VAL A 87 0.09 2.50 2.83
N PHE A 88 -1.23 2.41 3.02
CA PHE A 88 -1.99 3.53 3.57
C PHE A 88 -1.82 3.56 5.10
N GLN A 89 -1.42 4.71 5.64
CA GLN A 89 -1.29 4.92 7.08
C GLN A 89 -2.13 6.12 7.52
N GLU A 90 -3.00 5.85 8.50
CA GLU A 90 -3.79 6.85 9.20
C GLU A 90 -3.04 7.36 10.44
N GLY A 91 -3.23 8.64 10.77
CA GLY A 91 -2.55 9.33 11.88
C GLY A 91 -1.39 10.24 11.44
N ASP A 92 -1.01 11.15 12.34
CA ASP A 92 0.03 12.16 12.11
C ASP A 92 1.44 11.58 11.96
N GLU A 93 2.41 12.40 11.53
CA GLU A 93 3.81 11.99 11.36
C GLU A 93 4.45 11.40 12.63
N ALA A 94 3.99 11.82 13.82
CA ALA A 94 4.40 11.30 15.12
C ALA A 94 3.79 9.92 15.47
N SER A 95 2.77 9.46 14.73
CA SER A 95 2.21 8.12 14.85
C SER A 95 3.24 7.09 14.36
N SER A 96 3.39 5.99 15.11
CA SER A 96 4.46 4.99 14.95
C SER A 96 4.90 4.83 13.49
N ALA A 97 6.14 5.25 13.19
CA ALA A 97 6.66 5.23 11.83
C ALA A 97 6.55 3.82 11.23
N PHE A 98 5.87 3.70 10.10
CA PHE A 98 5.90 2.47 9.32
C PHE A 98 7.37 2.15 8.98
N LYS A 99 7.80 0.95 9.34
CA LYS A 99 9.10 0.38 8.98
C LYS A 99 8.80 -0.81 8.06
N PRO A 100 9.40 -0.89 6.86
CA PRO A 100 9.27 -2.07 5.99
C PRO A 100 9.63 -3.40 6.70
N SER A 101 10.49 -3.38 7.73
CA SER A 101 10.77 -4.54 8.59
C SER A 101 9.58 -5.05 9.41
N MET A 102 8.46 -4.33 9.48
CA MET A 102 7.19 -4.85 10.05
C MET A 102 6.44 -5.79 9.09
N ILE A 103 6.87 -5.87 7.81
CA ILE A 103 6.30 -6.77 6.80
C ILE A 103 7.24 -7.99 6.53
N ARG A 104 8.53 -7.92 6.89
CA ARG A 104 9.54 -8.95 6.58
C ARG A 104 10.34 -9.46 7.79
N SER A 105 10.89 -10.67 7.67
CA SER A 105 11.83 -11.28 8.61
C SER A 105 13.29 -11.07 8.18
N HIS A 106 14.11 -10.59 9.12
CA HIS A 106 15.58 -10.66 9.21
C HIS A 106 16.54 -10.13 8.14
N PHE A 107 16.21 -9.95 6.86
CA PHE A 107 17.18 -9.46 5.86
C PHE A 107 16.61 -8.41 4.90
N THR A 108 16.68 -7.13 5.27
CA THR A 108 16.44 -6.00 4.35
C THR A 108 17.18 -4.76 4.85
N ARG A 109 18.06 -4.20 4.01
CA ARG A 109 18.52 -2.82 4.14
C ARG A 109 17.63 -1.94 3.28
N ILE A 110 17.20 -0.82 3.84
CA ILE A 110 16.15 0.03 3.28
C ILE A 110 16.79 1.34 2.88
N LEU A 111 16.73 1.66 1.58
CA LEU A 111 17.03 3.01 1.13
C LEU A 111 15.79 3.88 1.31
N PHE A 112 15.99 5.04 1.93
CA PHE A 112 15.05 6.14 1.80
C PHE A 112 15.37 6.84 0.48
N ASN A 113 14.46 6.78 -0.49
CA ASN A 113 14.53 7.60 -1.70
C ASN A 113 14.12 9.06 -1.37
N GLN A 114 14.84 9.64 -0.41
CA GLN A 114 14.64 10.97 0.13
C GLN A 114 15.82 11.84 -0.32
N GLU A 115 15.77 12.35 -1.55
CA GLU A 115 16.66 13.43 -1.99
C GLU A 115 16.29 14.74 -1.29
N CYS A 116 16.68 14.83 -0.01
CA CYS A 116 17.05 16.06 0.68
C CYS A 116 17.69 15.68 2.01
N LEU A 117 19.03 15.67 2.05
CA LEU A 117 19.79 15.55 3.29
C LEU A 117 19.59 16.82 4.14
N ALA A 118 19.02 16.68 5.32
CA ALA A 118 19.15 17.67 6.40
C ALA A 118 19.25 16.94 7.75
N ASN A 119 20.27 17.30 8.53
CA ASN A 119 20.57 16.69 9.82
C ASN A 119 19.44 16.92 10.85
N LEU A 120 19.22 15.95 11.73
CA LEU A 120 19.59 16.02 13.16
C LEU A 120 19.11 14.75 13.90
N GLY A 121 19.86 14.34 14.93
CA GLY A 121 19.61 13.10 15.68
C GLY A 121 18.75 13.28 16.93
N GLY A 122 18.59 12.18 17.68
CA GLY A 122 17.89 12.16 18.97
C GLY A 122 17.03 10.90 19.10
N GLY A 123 17.42 9.98 19.97
CA GLY A 123 16.67 8.75 20.22
C GLY A 123 15.80 8.82 21.47
N SER A 124 14.70 8.07 21.48
CA SER A 124 14.10 7.52 22.70
C SER A 124 13.15 6.38 22.34
N ASN A 125 13.03 5.42 23.25
CA ASN A 125 12.07 4.32 23.17
C ASN A 125 10.78 4.77 23.87
N PRO A 126 9.60 4.46 23.34
CA PRO A 126 8.67 3.71 24.18
C PRO A 126 7.87 2.63 23.45
N ALA A 127 7.46 1.62 24.21
CA ALA A 127 6.49 0.63 23.79
C ALA A 127 5.04 1.18 23.82
N ASN A 128 4.11 0.43 23.21
CA ASN A 128 2.66 0.59 23.24
C ASN A 128 2.05 1.82 22.53
N ALA A 129 1.80 1.66 21.22
CA ALA A 129 0.59 2.18 20.56
C ALA A 129 0.36 1.40 19.24
N ILE A 130 -0.57 0.44 19.21
CA ILE A 130 -0.95 -0.27 17.97
C ILE A 130 -2.21 0.37 17.41
N GLY A 131 -2.03 1.35 16.52
CA GLY A 131 -3.11 1.86 15.67
C GLY A 131 -3.42 0.91 14.49
N PRO A 132 -4.61 1.03 13.88
CA PRO A 132 -4.99 0.21 12.73
C PRO A 132 -4.21 0.64 11.48
N ASN A 133 -3.10 -0.04 11.19
CA ASN A 133 -2.38 0.12 9.92
C ASN A 133 -3.20 -0.54 8.79
N VAL A 134 -3.79 0.27 7.88
CA VAL A 134 -4.66 -0.21 6.79
C VAL A 134 -3.87 -0.30 5.47
N THR A 135 -3.21 -1.43 5.25
CA THR A 135 -2.35 -1.59 4.07
C THR A 135 -3.17 -1.84 2.80
N VAL A 136 -2.90 -1.10 1.71
CA VAL A 136 -3.23 -1.57 0.36
C VAL A 136 -2.13 -2.58 0.00
N THR A 137 -2.37 -3.81 0.46
CA THR A 137 -1.62 -5.04 0.11
C THR A 137 -0.36 -5.32 0.99
N SER A 138 0.27 -6.51 0.95
CA SER A 138 0.30 -7.50 2.07
C SER A 138 1.43 -8.57 2.00
N SER A 139 1.93 -9.02 3.16
CA SER A 139 3.11 -9.92 3.35
C SER A 139 2.96 -11.35 2.77
N LEU A 140 3.96 -12.24 2.68
CA LEU A 140 5.26 -12.34 3.38
C LEU A 140 6.23 -13.27 2.60
N MET A 141 7.53 -13.14 2.90
CA MET A 141 8.71 -13.78 2.25
C MET A 141 9.06 -13.15 0.88
N PRO A 142 10.36 -13.06 0.54
CA PRO A 142 10.90 -11.74 0.21
C PRO A 142 11.07 -11.45 -1.29
N THR A 143 10.07 -10.83 -1.94
CA THR A 143 10.22 -10.19 -3.27
C THR A 143 9.40 -8.90 -3.46
N ALA A 144 8.69 -8.41 -2.44
CA ALA A 144 8.17 -7.04 -2.48
C ALA A 144 9.36 -6.09 -2.35
N ASP A 145 9.77 -5.54 -3.49
CA ASP A 145 11.01 -4.78 -3.67
C ASP A 145 10.80 -3.27 -3.44
N ILE A 146 9.54 -2.81 -3.55
CA ILE A 146 9.13 -1.41 -3.47
C ILE A 146 7.90 -1.27 -2.57
N PHE A 147 7.94 -0.32 -1.63
CA PHE A 147 6.82 0.09 -0.78
C PHE A 147 6.53 1.59 -0.92
N ALA A 148 5.30 1.92 -1.29
CA ALA A 148 4.79 3.29 -1.37
C ALA A 148 3.91 3.60 -0.14
N LEU A 149 4.49 4.26 0.87
CA LEU A 149 3.75 4.69 2.06
C LEU A 149 3.00 5.99 1.80
N VAL A 150 1.68 5.91 1.81
CA VAL A 150 0.74 7.01 1.63
C VAL A 150 0.14 7.39 2.99
N ARG A 151 0.17 8.69 3.33
CA ARG A 151 -0.54 9.27 4.47
C ARG A 151 -1.49 10.34 3.95
N TYR A 152 -2.74 10.35 4.43
CA TYR A 152 -3.72 11.37 4.08
C TYR A 152 -3.92 12.34 5.25
N ASN A 153 -3.73 13.63 5.00
CA ASN A 153 -3.96 14.70 5.96
C ASN A 153 -5.35 15.28 5.76
N LYS A 154 -6.23 15.13 6.77
CA LYS A 154 -7.61 15.61 6.74
C LYS A 154 -7.72 17.14 6.87
N GLN A 155 -6.76 17.80 7.50
CA GLN A 155 -6.82 19.23 7.80
C GLN A 155 -6.56 20.11 6.56
N ASN A 156 -5.77 19.62 5.60
CA ASN A 156 -5.42 20.35 4.36
C ASN A 156 -5.73 19.56 3.08
N ASP A 157 -6.52 18.49 3.17
CA ASP A 157 -6.92 17.58 2.08
C ASP A 157 -5.75 17.17 1.16
N SER A 158 -4.62 16.73 1.73
CA SER A 158 -3.40 16.37 0.98
C SER A 158 -2.91 14.95 1.25
N TYR A 159 -2.23 14.38 0.26
CA TYR A 159 -1.52 13.10 0.38
C TYR A 159 -0.02 13.32 0.53
N ARG A 160 0.62 12.64 1.48
CA ARG A 160 2.07 12.58 1.64
C ARG A 160 2.57 11.19 1.26
N LEU A 161 3.59 11.14 0.41
CA LEU A 161 4.16 9.90 -0.12
C LEU A 161 5.59 9.70 0.40
N LYS A 162 5.95 8.46 0.76
CA LYS A 162 7.33 8.04 1.04
C LYS A 162 7.59 6.70 0.35
N ILE A 163 8.60 6.66 -0.52
CA ILE A 163 9.01 5.42 -1.20
C ILE A 163 10.17 4.77 -0.45
N PHE A 164 10.04 3.47 -0.19
CA PHE A 164 11.10 2.61 0.31
C PHE A 164 11.37 1.53 -0.73
N SER A 165 12.63 1.17 -0.95
CA SER A 165 13.00 0.03 -1.79
C SER A 165 14.19 -0.74 -1.22
N GLU A 166 14.45 -1.93 -1.74
CA GLU A 166 15.73 -2.61 -1.53
C GLU A 166 16.90 -1.83 -2.18
N GLU A 167 18.12 -2.02 -1.65
CA GLU A 167 19.36 -1.46 -2.21
C GLU A 167 19.66 -1.93 -3.64
N SER A 168 19.11 -3.08 -4.04
CA SER A 168 19.25 -3.71 -5.36
C SER A 168 18.38 -3.06 -6.45
N VAL A 169 17.35 -2.31 -6.07
CA VAL A 169 16.38 -1.72 -6.99
C VAL A 169 16.97 -0.43 -7.58
N PRO A 170 17.14 -0.32 -8.92
CA PRO A 170 17.60 0.92 -9.53
C PRO A 170 16.56 2.03 -9.34
N LEU A 171 16.97 3.30 -9.36
CA LEU A 171 16.02 4.41 -9.33
C LEU A 171 15.07 4.35 -10.53
N PHE A 172 13.76 4.43 -10.26
CA PHE A 172 12.68 4.28 -11.23
C PHE A 172 11.64 5.40 -11.07
N GLY A 173 10.87 5.68 -12.13
CA GLY A 173 9.78 6.66 -12.13
C GLY A 173 10.21 8.12 -11.87
N PRO A 174 9.26 9.06 -11.80
CA PRO A 174 9.54 10.47 -11.54
C PRO A 174 10.16 10.70 -10.14
N PRO A 175 11.00 11.72 -9.95
CA PRO A 175 11.51 12.10 -8.63
C PRO A 175 10.35 12.57 -7.74
N LEU A 176 10.43 12.31 -6.42
CA LEU A 176 9.43 12.80 -5.47
C LEU A 176 9.50 14.34 -5.38
N PRO A 177 8.36 15.03 -5.21
CA PRO A 177 8.37 16.47 -4.94
C PRO A 177 9.02 16.76 -3.58
N SER A 178 9.47 18.00 -3.39
CA SER A 178 10.02 18.50 -2.13
C SER A 178 9.22 19.72 -1.66
N PRO A 179 8.41 19.60 -0.57
CA PRO A 179 8.16 18.40 0.23
C PRO A 179 7.37 17.33 -0.54
N PRO A 180 7.42 16.04 -0.12
CA PRO A 180 6.76 14.94 -0.82
C PRO A 180 5.25 14.87 -0.48
N VAL A 181 4.54 15.95 -0.82
CA VAL A 181 3.14 16.20 -0.51
C VAL A 181 2.43 16.67 -1.78
N PHE A 182 1.26 16.10 -2.02
CA PHE A 182 0.40 16.39 -3.16
C PHE A 182 -0.92 16.95 -2.66
N THR A 183 -1.26 18.16 -3.08
CA THR A 183 -2.58 18.79 -2.83
C THR A 183 -3.55 18.56 -3.97
N ASP A 184 -3.06 18.35 -5.19
CA ASP A 184 -3.87 17.85 -6.30
C ASP A 184 -3.95 16.32 -6.22
N HIS A 185 -5.17 15.79 -6.18
CA HIS A 185 -5.40 14.34 -6.03
C HIS A 185 -5.21 13.59 -7.35
N GLN A 186 -5.47 14.22 -8.48
CA GLN A 186 -5.24 13.63 -9.79
C GLN A 186 -3.73 13.57 -10.09
N GLU A 187 -2.98 14.62 -9.74
CA GLU A 187 -1.52 14.60 -9.79
C GLU A 187 -0.95 13.49 -8.90
N PHE A 188 -1.44 13.36 -7.65
CA PHE A 188 -1.04 12.27 -6.75
C PHE A 188 -1.32 10.89 -7.34
N ARG A 189 -2.52 10.69 -7.89
CA ARG A 189 -2.94 9.45 -8.53
C ARG A 189 -2.01 9.09 -9.68
N ASP A 190 -1.83 10.02 -10.62
CA ASP A 190 -1.06 9.78 -11.83
C ASP A 190 0.43 9.60 -11.52
N PHE A 191 0.97 10.32 -10.53
CA PHE A 191 2.29 10.05 -9.98
C PHE A 191 2.41 8.62 -9.44
N LEU A 192 1.45 8.18 -8.61
CA LEU A 192 1.49 6.88 -7.94
C LEU A 192 1.25 5.69 -8.88
N LEU A 193 0.60 5.90 -10.03
CA LEU A 193 0.44 4.86 -11.07
C LEU A 193 1.64 4.77 -12.04
N VAL A 194 2.44 5.83 -12.15
CA VAL A 194 3.69 5.85 -12.94
C VAL A 194 4.91 5.42 -12.12
N LYS A 195 4.84 5.56 -10.78
CA LYS A 195 5.94 5.31 -9.86
C LYS A 195 6.07 3.84 -9.48
#